data_AF-A0A2D5YR02-F1
#
_entry.id   AF-A0A2D5YR02-F1
#
_cell.length_a   1.000
_cell.length_b   1.000
_cell.length_c   1.000
_cell.angle_alpha   90.00
_cell.angle_beta   90.00
_cell.angle_gamma   90.00
#
_symmetry.space_group_name_H-M   'P 1'
#
loop_
_entity.id
_entity.type
_entity.pdbx_description
1 polymer ?
#
loop_
_entity_poly.entity_id
_entity_poly.type
_entity_poly.pdbx_seq_one_letter_code
_entity_poly.pdbx_strand_id
1 'polypeptide(L)'
;MLEYKTIPYEDKGKYQVLSKGSNDGEFAIICEDSDQAHKLYLSLLLETTPTPIQASEMFFYVKEENSIKYYLPKDILFPEDEASDIDSCCQSGCKGCPHFKGF
;
A
#
# COMPACT_ATOMS: atom_id res chain seq x y z
N MET A 1 6.33 -16.96 -0.65
CA MET A 1 6.10 -15.96 -1.71
C MET A 1 5.52 -14.76 -1.02
N LEU A 2 6.06 -13.58 -1.25
CA LEU A 2 5.64 -12.38 -0.53
C LEU A 2 4.32 -11.90 -1.13
N GLU A 3 3.27 -11.87 -0.32
CA GLU A 3 1.93 -11.49 -0.77
C GLU A 3 1.49 -10.20 -0.07
N TYR A 4 0.98 -9.26 -0.85
CA TYR A 4 0.40 -8.03 -0.32
C TYR A 4 -1.12 -8.09 -0.37
N LYS A 5 -1.79 -7.48 0.60
CA LYS A 5 -3.25 -7.37 0.60
C LYS A 5 -3.70 -6.04 1.18
N THR A 6 -4.58 -5.36 0.47
CA THR A 6 -5.27 -4.16 0.96
C THR A 6 -6.52 -4.56 1.74
N ILE A 7 -6.67 -4.08 2.97
CA ILE A 7 -7.88 -4.27 3.79
C ILE A 7 -8.26 -2.98 4.55
N PRO A 8 -9.53 -2.81 4.95
CA PRO A 8 -9.93 -1.70 5.81
C PRO A 8 -9.23 -1.71 7.17
N TYR A 9 -9.02 -0.53 7.76
CA TYR A 9 -8.40 -0.36 9.08
C TYR A 9 -9.33 0.42 10.04
N GLU A 10 -9.78 -0.29 11.10
CA GLU A 10 -10.41 0.21 12.34
C GLU A 10 -11.36 1.44 12.21
N ASP A 11 -12.36 1.41 11.33
CA ASP A 11 -13.55 2.30 11.37
C ASP A 11 -13.49 3.74 10.78
N LYS A 12 -12.38 4.27 10.26
CA LYS A 12 -12.33 5.69 9.79
C LYS A 12 -12.04 5.92 8.31
N GLY A 13 -12.49 5.04 7.42
CA GLY A 13 -12.21 5.17 5.97
C GLY A 13 -10.74 4.95 5.61
N LYS A 14 -9.92 4.57 6.59
CA LYS A 14 -8.52 4.21 6.43
C LYS A 14 -8.38 2.79 5.92
N TYR A 15 -7.32 2.56 5.17
CA TYR A 15 -6.97 1.25 4.63
C TYR A 15 -5.57 0.88 5.07
N GLN A 16 -5.23 -0.40 4.97
CA GLN A 16 -3.88 -0.86 5.24
C GLN A 16 -3.42 -1.87 4.20
N VAL A 17 -2.14 -1.83 3.86
CA VAL A 17 -1.45 -2.83 3.05
C VAL A 17 -0.72 -3.79 3.99
N LEU A 18 -1.19 -5.03 4.04
CA LEU A 18 -0.57 -6.12 4.80
C LEU A 18 0.43 -6.86 3.92
N SER A 19 1.62 -7.14 4.44
CA SER A 19 2.53 -8.13 3.89
C SER A 19 2.37 -9.46 4.62
N LYS A 20 2.18 -10.53 3.87
CA LYS A 20 2.14 -11.91 4.37
C LYS A 20 3.27 -12.73 3.78
N GLY A 21 3.86 -13.58 4.61
CA GLY A 21 4.90 -14.52 4.18
C GLY A 21 6.21 -13.86 3.72
N SER A 22 6.46 -12.63 4.17
CA SER A 22 7.75 -11.97 3.99
C SER A 22 8.82 -12.65 4.85
N ASN A 23 9.98 -12.96 4.26
CA ASN A 23 11.12 -13.53 5.00
C ASN A 23 11.66 -12.56 6.06
N ASP A 24 11.44 -11.26 5.86
CA ASP A 24 11.91 -10.18 6.72
C ASP A 24 10.89 -9.80 7.84
N GLY A 25 9.77 -10.52 7.90
CA GLY A 25 8.69 -10.30 8.89
C GLY A 25 7.45 -9.63 8.31
N GLU A 26 6.29 -9.92 8.91
CA GLU A 26 5.01 -9.36 8.49
C GLU A 26 4.86 -7.90 8.96
N PHE A 27 4.34 -7.06 8.08
CA PHE A 27 4.09 -5.65 8.37
C PHE A 27 2.77 -5.18 7.78
N ALA A 28 2.25 -4.10 8.34
CA ALA A 28 1.06 -3.39 7.90
C ALA A 28 1.41 -1.93 7.68
N ILE A 29 1.00 -1.34 6.56
CA ILE A 29 1.15 0.09 6.32
C ILE A 29 -0.23 0.71 6.26
N ILE A 30 -0.54 1.59 7.21
CA ILE A 30 -1.82 2.27 7.34
C ILE A 30 -1.83 3.50 6.44
N CYS A 31 -2.78 3.56 5.51
CA CYS A 31 -3.01 4.66 4.59
C CYS A 31 -4.29 5.42 4.96
N GLU A 32 -4.38 6.67 4.53
CA GLU A 32 -5.52 7.52 4.88
C GLU A 32 -6.80 7.13 4.14
N ASP A 33 -6.68 6.62 2.92
CA ASP A 33 -7.78 6.23 2.04
C ASP A 33 -7.42 5.00 1.18
N SER A 34 -8.41 4.52 0.42
CA SER A 34 -8.26 3.34 -0.44
C SER A 34 -7.30 3.56 -1.60
N ASP A 35 -7.23 4.77 -2.14
CA ASP A 35 -6.42 5.12 -3.31
C ASP A 35 -4.95 5.12 -2.94
N GLN A 36 -4.58 5.73 -1.81
CA GLN A 36 -3.23 5.65 -1.25
C GLN A 36 -2.81 4.19 -1.01
N ALA A 37 -3.70 3.39 -0.40
CA ALA A 37 -3.41 1.98 -0.14
C ALA A 37 -3.26 1.16 -1.43
N HIS A 38 -4.03 1.48 -2.47
CA HIS A 38 -3.94 0.81 -3.76
C HIS A 38 -2.65 1.17 -4.50
N LYS A 39 -2.31 2.46 -4.56
CA LYS A 39 -1.04 2.95 -5.13
C LYS A 39 0.15 2.28 -4.44
N LEU A 40 0.16 2.30 -3.10
CA LEU A 40 1.22 1.67 -2.31
C LEU A 40 1.29 0.15 -2.54
N TYR A 41 0.15 -0.52 -2.58
CA TYR A 41 0.09 -1.95 -2.93
C TYR A 41 0.75 -2.24 -4.28
N LEU A 42 0.41 -1.47 -5.32
CA LEU A 42 1.00 -1.63 -6.65
C LEU A 42 2.50 -1.35 -6.63
N SER A 43 2.93 -0.28 -5.98
CA SER A 43 4.35 0.09 -5.91
C SER A 43 5.20 -0.93 -5.16
N LEU A 44 4.64 -1.55 -4.10
CA LEU A 44 5.29 -2.64 -3.38
C LEU A 44 5.33 -3.92 -4.21
N LEU A 45 4.27 -4.23 -4.96
CA LEU A 45 4.18 -5.41 -5.82
C LEU A 45 5.14 -5.32 -7.02
N LEU A 46 5.29 -4.12 -7.59
CA LEU A 46 6.18 -3.82 -8.71
C LEU A 46 7.62 -3.52 -8.27
N GLU A 47 7.91 -3.60 -6.97
CA GLU A 47 9.22 -3.32 -6.37
C GLU A 47 9.77 -1.91 -6.70
N THR A 48 8.88 -0.95 -7.01
CA THR A 48 9.24 0.44 -7.28
C THR A 48 9.35 1.28 -6.01
N THR A 49 8.84 0.76 -4.89
CA THR A 49 8.91 1.39 -3.58
C THR A 49 9.48 0.41 -2.56
N PRO A 50 10.47 0.82 -1.74
CA PRO A 50 11.03 -0.06 -0.72
C PRO A 50 10.02 -0.35 0.39
N THR A 51 10.13 -1.54 0.98
CA THR A 51 9.35 -1.90 2.16
C THR A 51 9.80 -1.10 3.40
N PRO A 52 8.98 -1.01 4.45
CA PRO A 52 9.37 -0.38 5.72
C PRO A 52 10.60 -1.00 6.38
N ILE A 53 10.90 -2.25 6.04
CA ILE A 53 12.07 -2.97 6.53
C ILE A 53 13.32 -2.54 5.78
N GLN A 54 13.20 -2.33 4.46
CA GLN A 54 14.32 -1.89 3.62
C GLN A 54 14.64 -0.40 3.78
N ALA A 55 13.62 0.45 3.97
CA ALA A 55 13.78 1.89 4.06
C ALA A 55 12.94 2.48 5.21
N SER A 56 13.31 2.13 6.45
CA SER A 56 12.59 2.59 7.65
C SER A 56 12.46 4.11 7.77
N GLU A 57 13.35 4.87 7.13
CA GLU A 57 13.30 6.34 7.10
C GLU A 57 12.11 6.90 6.31
N MET A 58 11.46 6.11 5.44
CA MET A 58 10.29 6.52 4.66
C MET A 58 8.97 6.24 5.38
N PHE A 59 9.02 5.62 6.56
CA PHE A 59 7.85 5.21 7.32
C PHE A 59 7.96 5.62 8.79
N PHE A 60 6.83 5.80 9.46
CA PHE A 60 6.76 5.96 10.91
C PHE A 60 6.27 4.67 11.54
N TYR A 61 7.05 4.06 12.42
CA TYR A 61 6.59 2.93 13.21
C TYR A 61 5.52 3.37 14.22
N VAL A 62 4.41 2.63 14.27
CA VAL A 62 3.26 2.94 15.13
C VAL A 62 3.20 1.98 16.31
N LYS A 63 3.06 0.68 16.02
CA LYS A 63 2.89 -0.37 17.01
C LYS A 63 3.25 -1.73 16.43
N GLU A 64 3.37 -2.73 17.28
CA GLU A 64 3.42 -4.14 16.88
C GLU A 64 2.27 -4.86 17.58
N GLU A 65 1.51 -5.64 16.82
CA GLU A 65 0.35 -6.36 17.32
C GLU A 65 0.22 -7.69 16.57
N ASN A 66 0.05 -8.81 17.29
CA ASN A 66 0.01 -10.15 16.70
C ASN A 66 1.22 -10.47 15.79
N SER A 67 2.43 -10.03 16.18
CA SER A 67 3.66 -10.17 15.39
C SER A 67 3.67 -9.42 14.05
N ILE A 68 2.71 -8.52 13.82
CA ILE A 68 2.66 -7.64 12.66
C ILE A 68 3.07 -6.24 13.10
N LYS A 69 4.05 -5.65 12.42
CA LYS A 69 4.50 -4.28 12.66
C LYS A 69 3.70 -3.29 11.84
N TYR A 70 3.10 -2.30 12.49
CA TYR A 70 2.27 -1.28 11.87
C TYR A 70 3.08 -0.01 11.63
N TYR A 71 2.94 0.53 10.42
CA TYR A 71 3.64 1.72 9.97
C TYR A 71 2.67 2.72 9.36
N LEU A 72 3.03 4.00 9.39
CA LEU A 72 2.44 5.05 8.59
C LEU A 72 3.43 5.48 7.50
N PRO A 73 3.01 5.61 6.23
CA PRO A 73 3.84 6.17 5.19
C PRO A 73 4.09 7.66 5.46
N LYS A 74 5.29 8.15 5.15
CA LYS A 74 5.57 9.59 5.14
C LYS A 74 5.07 10.22 3.84
N ASP A 75 4.80 11.53 3.86
CA ASP A 75 4.29 12.27 2.70
C ASP A 75 5.18 12.15 1.44
N ILE A 76 6.48 11.88 1.62
CA ILE A 76 7.43 11.63 0.53
C ILE A 76 7.04 10.44 -0.38
N LEU A 77 6.22 9.50 0.12
CA LEU A 77 5.74 8.34 -0.65
C LEU A 77 4.56 8.67 -1.56
N PHE A 78 3.88 9.80 -1.32
CA PHE A 78 2.73 10.23 -2.10
C PHE A 78 2.91 11.70 -2.50
N PRO A 79 3.83 12.01 -3.44
CA PRO A 79 3.99 13.37 -3.92
C PRO A 79 2.65 13.89 -4.47
N GLU A 80 2.23 15.06 -3.99
CA GLU A 80 0.94 15.71 -4.34
C GLU A 80 0.78 16.00 -5.85
N ASP A 81 1.87 15.92 -6.62
CA ASP A 81 1.95 16.40 -8.01
C ASP A 81 1.79 15.33 -9.10
N GLU A 82 1.56 14.07 -8.74
CA GLU A 82 1.15 13.07 -9.71
C GLU A 82 -0.38 12.98 -9.75
N ALA A 83 -0.95 13.92 -10.51
CA ALA A 83 -2.18 13.70 -11.27
C ALA A 83 -1.98 12.59 -12.29
N SER A 84 -1.54 11.39 -11.88
CA SER A 84 -1.71 10.19 -12.67
C SER A 84 -3.19 9.86 -12.54
N ASP A 85 -3.97 10.40 -13.48
CA ASP A 85 -5.35 10.00 -13.73
C ASP A 85 -5.47 8.49 -13.50
N ILE A 86 -6.25 8.08 -12.50
CA ILE A 86 -6.48 6.65 -12.22
C ILE A 86 -7.03 5.95 -13.47
N ASP A 87 -7.69 6.72 -14.35
CA ASP A 87 -8.09 6.37 -15.70
C ASP A 87 -6.90 5.91 -16.58
N SER A 88 -5.74 6.55 -16.52
CA SER A 88 -4.55 6.17 -17.31
C SER A 88 -3.92 4.86 -16.84
N CYS A 89 -3.94 4.58 -15.53
CA CYS A 89 -3.49 3.29 -14.99
C CYS A 89 -4.49 2.16 -15.30
N CYS A 90 -5.79 2.45 -15.25
CA CYS A 90 -6.86 1.47 -15.43
C CYS A 90 -7.13 1.08 -16.91
N GLN A 91 -6.66 1.84 -17.90
CA GLN A 91 -6.81 1.48 -19.33
C GLN A 91 -6.07 0.20 -19.72
N SER A 92 -5.05 -0.22 -18.96
CA SER A 92 -4.26 -1.42 -19.28
C SER A 92 -4.91 -2.75 -18.85
N GLY A 93 -6.12 -2.73 -18.27
CA GLY A 93 -6.91 -3.94 -18.05
C GLY A 93 -6.29 -4.92 -17.05
N CYS A 94 -5.83 -4.43 -15.90
CA CYS A 94 -5.40 -5.30 -14.80
C CYS A 94 -6.59 -6.16 -14.32
N LYS A 95 -6.51 -7.49 -14.53
CA LYS A 95 -7.53 -8.45 -14.08
C LYS A 95 -7.75 -8.33 -12.57
N GLY A 96 -8.95 -7.91 -12.17
CA GLY A 96 -9.36 -7.80 -10.76
C GLY A 96 -9.31 -6.39 -10.16
N CYS A 97 -9.04 -5.34 -10.95
CA CYS A 97 -9.10 -3.97 -10.46
C CYS A 97 -10.56 -3.50 -10.27
N PRO A 98 -10.96 -3.03 -9.07
CA PRO A 98 -12.32 -2.54 -8.82
C PRO A 98 -12.64 -1.21 -9.51
N HIS A 99 -11.62 -0.49 -10.01
CA HIS A 99 -11.77 0.77 -10.75
C HIS A 99 -11.81 0.57 -12.27
N PHE A 100 -11.73 -0.67 -12.76
CA PHE A 100 -11.86 -0.96 -14.19
C PHE A 100 -13.30 -0.73 -14.67
N LYS A 101 -13.52 0.39 -15.36
CA LYS A 101 -14.72 0.62 -16.18
C LYS A 101 -14.45 0.06 -17.57
N GLY A 102 -14.78 -1.21 -17.78
CA GLY A 102 -14.66 -1.83 -19.11
C GLY A 102 -15.44 -1.04 -20.17
N PHE A 103 -14.94 -1.09 -21.41
CA PHE A 103 -15.65 -0.63 -22.61
C PHE A 103 -16.86 -1.52 -22.92
#